data_AF-A0A401LGS5-F1
#
_entry.id   AF-A0A401LGS5-F1
#
_cell.length_a   1.000
_cell.length_b   1.000
_cell.length_c   1.000
_cell.angle_alpha   90.00
_cell.angle_beta   90.00
_cell.angle_gamma   90.00
#
_symmetry.space_group_name_H-M   'P 1'
#
loop_
_entity.id
_entity.type
_entity.pdbx_description
1 polymer ?
#
loop_
_entity_poly.entity_id
_entity_poly.type
_entity_poly.pdbx_seq_one_letter_code
_entity_poly.pdbx_strand_id
1 'polypeptide(L)'
;MLVWKGLAWERKTEDWLAPVSGVVTSDCGKRENPILHKQELHDGLDIAVPEGTEVVAVKSGRVTEVRTSATYGKLLRFETTDGYTILYAHLSEILVKKGEKIKQGQVVAKSGNTGLSTGPHLHYGIYRDGKLLNPMEYLPERATEKV
;
A
#
# COMPACT_ATOMS: atom_id res chain seq x y z
N MET A 1 -6.14 1.45 -22.99
CA MET A 1 -6.71 0.65 -24.10
C MET A 1 -8.16 0.35 -23.73
N LEU A 2 -9.14 0.63 -24.60
CA LEU A 2 -10.55 0.28 -24.34
C LEU A 2 -10.82 -1.14 -24.86
N VAL A 3 -11.57 -1.93 -24.11
CA VAL A 3 -12.02 -3.27 -24.51
C VAL A 3 -13.52 -3.21 -24.73
N TRP A 4 -13.98 -3.71 -25.87
CA TRP A 4 -15.40 -3.79 -26.18
C TRP A 4 -15.98 -5.08 -25.57
N LYS A 5 -16.95 -4.93 -24.66
CA LYS A 5 -17.74 -6.05 -24.11
C LYS A 5 -19.23 -5.82 -24.38
N GLY A 6 -19.64 -6.07 -25.63
CA GLY A 6 -21.05 -6.13 -26.03
C GLY A 6 -21.78 -4.78 -26.02
N LEU A 7 -22.03 -4.19 -24.85
CA LEU A 7 -22.83 -2.97 -24.67
C LEU A 7 -22.06 -1.78 -24.07
N ALA A 8 -20.81 -1.95 -23.64
CA ALA A 8 -20.00 -0.85 -23.12
C ALA A 8 -18.52 -1.02 -23.47
N TRP A 9 -17.85 0.12 -23.55
CA TRP A 9 -16.41 0.18 -23.58
C TRP A 9 -15.89 0.18 -22.14
N GLU A 10 -15.25 -0.91 -21.73
CA GLU A 10 -14.54 -0.96 -20.45
C GLU A 10 -13.12 -0.42 -20.65
N ARG A 11 -12.68 0.48 -19.77
CA ARG A 11 -11.25 0.84 -19.71
C ARG A 11 -10.50 -0.39 -19.19
N LYS A 12 -9.54 -0.89 -19.95
CA LYS A 12 -8.57 -1.87 -19.44
C LYS A 12 -7.79 -1.17 -18.31
N THR A 13 -8.07 -1.54 -17.07
CA THR A 13 -7.33 -1.06 -15.90
C THR A 13 -5.97 -1.73 -15.88
N GLU A 14 -4.97 -1.05 -15.31
CA GLU A 14 -3.70 -1.70 -15.00
C GLU A 14 -3.96 -2.88 -14.05
N ASP A 15 -3.22 -3.98 -14.21
CA ASP A 15 -3.16 -5.04 -13.21
C ASP A 15 -2.40 -4.52 -11.98
N TRP A 16 -2.40 -5.24 -10.87
CA TRP A 16 -1.71 -4.81 -9.66
C TRP A 16 -0.25 -5.25 -9.66
N LEU A 17 0.65 -4.34 -9.26
CA LEU A 17 2.00 -4.72 -8.86
C LEU A 17 2.05 -4.93 -7.34
N ALA A 18 3.05 -5.68 -6.87
CA ALA A 18 3.43 -5.61 -5.48
C ALA A 18 4.21 -4.32 -5.20
N PRO A 19 3.98 -3.64 -4.07
CA PRO A 19 4.67 -2.39 -3.74
C PRO A 19 6.16 -2.62 -3.42
N VAL A 20 6.50 -3.81 -2.95
CA VAL A 20 7.85 -4.30 -2.63
C VAL A 20 7.90 -5.81 -2.88
N SER A 21 9.10 -6.39 -2.96
CA SER A 21 9.30 -7.85 -2.87
C SER A 21 9.75 -8.18 -1.44
N GLY A 22 8.93 -8.95 -0.72
CA GLY A 22 9.16 -9.26 0.69
C GLY A 22 8.20 -10.34 1.20
N VAL A 23 8.20 -10.53 2.52
CA VAL A 23 7.40 -11.57 3.19
C VAL A 23 6.22 -10.92 3.89
N VAL A 24 5.01 -11.44 3.68
CA VAL A 24 3.83 -10.98 4.42
C VAL A 24 3.91 -11.48 5.86
N THR A 25 3.95 -10.56 6.82
CA THR A 25 4.10 -10.89 8.25
C THR A 25 2.85 -10.61 9.08
N SER A 26 1.94 -9.76 8.61
CA SER A 26 0.65 -9.53 9.27
C SER A 26 -0.44 -9.21 8.27
N ASP A 27 -1.50 -10.03 8.30
CA ASP A 27 -2.70 -9.85 7.47
C ASP A 27 -3.51 -8.61 7.91
N CYS A 28 -4.36 -8.14 6.98
CA CYS A 28 -5.33 -7.08 7.20
C CYS A 28 -6.57 -7.59 7.95
N GLY A 29 -7.16 -6.76 8.82
CA GLY A 29 -8.40 -7.05 9.53
C GLY A 29 -8.24 -7.14 11.05
N LYS A 30 -9.20 -7.78 11.72
CA LYS A 30 -9.20 -7.90 13.19
C LYS A 30 -8.10 -8.85 13.63
N ARG A 31 -7.17 -8.36 14.44
CA ARG A 31 -6.16 -9.16 15.13
C ARG A 31 -6.20 -8.90 16.63
N GLU A 32 -5.70 -9.82 17.41
CA GLU A 32 -5.41 -9.55 18.81
C GLU A 32 -4.07 -8.82 18.91
N ASN A 33 -4.04 -7.66 19.57
CA ASN A 33 -2.80 -6.95 19.86
C ASN A 33 -1.95 -7.82 20.79
N PRO A 34 -0.72 -8.20 20.40
CA PRO A 34 0.10 -9.15 21.17
C PRO A 34 0.63 -8.59 22.50
N ILE A 35 0.54 -7.27 22.70
CA ILE A 35 0.99 -6.57 23.91
C ILE A 35 -0.21 -6.25 24.82
N LEU A 36 -1.35 -5.87 24.24
CA LEU A 36 -2.52 -5.37 24.96
C LEU A 36 -3.65 -6.41 25.11
N HIS A 37 -3.56 -7.56 24.42
CA HIS A 37 -4.59 -8.61 24.38
C HIS A 37 -5.98 -8.09 24.01
N LYS A 38 -6.04 -7.07 23.16
CA LYS A 38 -7.28 -6.45 22.68
C LYS A 38 -7.43 -6.68 21.19
N GLN A 39 -8.67 -6.85 20.75
CA GLN A 39 -9.00 -6.82 19.33
C GLN A 39 -8.67 -5.44 18.76
N GLU A 40 -7.70 -5.39 17.87
CA GLU A 40 -7.33 -4.24 17.07
C GLU A 40 -7.62 -4.51 15.60
N LEU A 41 -8.04 -3.46 14.90
CA LEU A 41 -8.20 -3.52 13.46
C LEU A 41 -6.87 -3.10 12.83
N HIS A 42 -6.17 -4.05 12.22
CA HIS A 42 -5.03 -3.76 11.39
C HIS A 42 -5.54 -3.31 10.02
N ASP A 43 -5.31 -2.04 9.68
CA ASP A 43 -5.93 -1.41 8.51
C ASP A 43 -5.09 -1.50 7.23
N GLY A 44 -4.23 -2.52 7.16
CA GLY A 44 -3.39 -2.79 6.02
C GLY A 44 -2.72 -4.16 6.13
N LEU A 45 -1.79 -4.39 5.22
CA LEU A 45 -0.95 -5.58 5.14
C LEU A 45 0.48 -5.18 5.48
N ASP A 46 1.11 -5.88 6.41
CA ASP A 46 2.52 -5.64 6.73
C ASP A 46 3.40 -6.60 5.94
N ILE A 47 4.35 -6.03 5.19
CA ILE A 47 5.31 -6.76 4.36
C ILE A 47 6.70 -6.48 4.92
N ALA A 48 7.33 -7.47 5.54
CA ALA A 48 8.67 -7.36 6.08
C ALA A 48 9.70 -7.20 4.96
N VAL A 49 10.46 -6.10 5.05
CA VAL A 49 11.54 -5.72 4.14
C VAL A 49 12.58 -4.88 4.88
N PRO A 50 13.87 -4.91 4.49
CA PRO A 50 14.88 -4.03 5.08
C PRO A 50 14.54 -2.55 4.92
N GLU A 51 14.89 -1.73 5.92
CA GLU A 51 14.77 -0.28 5.81
C GLU A 51 15.54 0.24 4.59
N GLY A 52 14.96 1.21 3.88
CA GLY A 52 15.53 1.79 2.67
C GLY A 52 15.13 1.06 1.38
N THR A 53 14.45 -0.09 1.46
CA THR A 53 13.95 -0.80 0.26
C THR A 53 13.02 0.10 -0.52
N GLU A 54 13.23 0.20 -1.84
CA GLU A 54 12.42 1.00 -2.75
C GLU A 54 10.97 0.52 -2.77
N VAL A 55 10.04 1.46 -2.63
CA VAL A 55 8.58 1.21 -2.67
C VAL A 55 8.03 1.83 -3.95
N VAL A 56 7.41 1.00 -4.79
CA VAL A 56 6.84 1.42 -6.07
C VAL A 56 5.35 1.71 -5.96
N ALA A 57 4.85 2.60 -6.81
CA ALA A 57 3.43 2.80 -6.99
C ALA A 57 2.80 1.56 -7.61
N VAL A 58 1.90 0.89 -6.87
CA VAL A 58 1.22 -0.34 -7.35
C VAL A 58 0.37 -0.11 -8.60
N LYS A 59 -0.08 1.13 -8.81
CA LYS A 59 -0.87 1.61 -9.95
C LYS A 59 -0.61 3.08 -10.24
N SER A 60 -0.86 3.50 -11.48
CA SER A 60 -0.82 4.90 -11.89
C SER A 60 -1.89 5.74 -11.17
N GLY A 61 -1.54 6.96 -10.78
CA GLY A 61 -2.41 7.79 -9.95
C GLY A 61 -1.89 9.19 -9.66
N ARG A 62 -2.45 9.79 -8.61
CA ARG A 62 -2.06 11.10 -8.08
C ARG A 62 -1.88 11.05 -6.58
N VAL A 63 -0.78 11.60 -6.08
CA VAL A 63 -0.51 11.72 -4.65
C VAL A 63 -1.53 12.66 -4.00
N THR A 64 -2.23 12.18 -2.98
CA THR A 64 -3.27 12.91 -2.26
C THR A 64 -2.80 13.36 -0.88
N GLU A 65 -1.87 12.63 -0.25
CA GLU A 65 -1.34 12.96 1.08
C GLU A 65 0.13 12.56 1.22
N VAL A 66 0.91 13.44 1.84
CA VAL A 66 2.24 13.17 2.38
C VAL A 66 2.24 13.73 3.79
N ARG A 67 2.44 12.89 4.79
CA ARG A 67 2.30 13.29 6.20
C ARG A 67 3.27 12.51 7.10
N THR A 68 3.56 13.07 8.27
CA THR A 68 4.16 12.33 9.39
C THR A 68 3.17 12.26 10.55
N SER A 69 3.04 11.12 11.20
CA SER A 69 2.25 10.94 12.42
C SER A 69 2.97 10.05 13.43
N ALA A 70 2.53 10.09 14.69
CA ALA A 70 3.11 9.24 15.74
C ALA A 70 2.87 7.75 15.49
N THR A 71 1.72 7.38 14.91
CA THR A 71 1.34 5.98 14.67
C THR A 71 1.92 5.44 13.36
N TYR A 72 1.59 6.06 12.22
CA TYR A 72 2.03 5.59 10.90
C TYR A 72 3.45 6.02 10.54
N GLY A 73 4.10 6.88 11.33
CA GLY A 73 5.37 7.47 10.94
C GLY A 73 5.20 8.32 9.70
N LYS A 74 6.14 8.24 8.76
CA LYS A 74 6.00 8.88 7.44
C LYS A 74 5.06 8.04 6.59
N LEU A 75 4.02 8.69 6.07
CA LEU A 75 2.99 8.06 5.25
C LEU A 75 2.76 8.81 3.93
N LEU A 76 2.45 8.02 2.91
CA LEU A 76 2.10 8.45 1.57
C LEU A 76 0.73 7.86 1.21
N ARG A 77 -0.21 8.71 0.75
CA ARG A 77 -1.43 8.26 0.09
C ARG A 77 -1.52 8.76 -1.35
N PHE A 78 -2.05 7.93 -2.22
CA PHE A 78 -2.39 8.32 -3.59
C PHE A 78 -3.69 7.69 -4.06
N GLU A 79 -4.38 8.39 -4.94
CA GLU A 79 -5.58 7.90 -5.61
C GLU A 79 -5.21 7.42 -7.02
N THR A 80 -5.61 6.19 -7.33
CA THR A 80 -5.37 5.53 -8.61
C THR A 80 -6.38 6.00 -9.65
N THR A 81 -6.02 5.89 -10.93
CA THR A 81 -6.89 6.32 -12.03
C THR A 81 -8.21 5.53 -12.15
N ASP A 82 -8.29 4.37 -11.52
CA ASP A 82 -9.46 3.49 -11.44
C ASP A 82 -10.18 3.53 -10.08
N GLY A 83 -9.85 4.50 -9.21
CA GLY A 83 -10.68 4.88 -8.06
C GLY A 83 -10.34 4.20 -6.72
N TYR A 84 -9.19 3.53 -6.63
CA TYR A 84 -8.65 3.04 -5.37
C TYR A 84 -7.77 4.09 -4.69
N THR A 85 -7.82 4.15 -3.37
CA THR A 85 -6.83 4.85 -2.55
C THR A 85 -5.81 3.87 -2.02
N ILE A 86 -4.53 4.20 -2.15
CA ILE A 86 -3.42 3.42 -1.63
C ILE A 86 -2.77 4.16 -0.48
N LEU A 87 -2.39 3.43 0.57
CA LEU A 87 -1.62 3.92 1.71
C LEU A 87 -0.30 3.15 1.80
N TYR A 88 0.80 3.89 1.95
CA TYR A 88 2.09 3.36 2.42
C TYR A 88 2.49 4.08 3.71
N ALA A 89 2.93 3.33 4.72
CA ALA A 89 3.33 3.86 6.02
C ALA A 89 4.64 3.23 6.53
N HIS A 90 5.10 3.73 7.68
CA HIS A 90 6.37 3.41 8.33
C HIS A 90 7.60 3.74 7.47
N LEU A 91 7.44 4.62 6.47
CA LEU A 91 8.46 4.93 5.48
C LEU A 91 9.68 5.62 6.10
N SER A 92 10.87 5.36 5.56
CA SER A 92 12.10 6.10 5.91
C SER A 92 12.19 7.40 5.10
N GLU A 93 11.72 7.37 3.85
CA GLU A 93 11.81 8.48 2.90
C GLU A 93 10.60 8.50 1.96
N ILE A 94 10.11 9.70 1.61
CA ILE A 94 9.06 9.90 0.61
C ILE A 94 9.67 10.73 -0.52
N LEU A 95 9.64 10.20 -1.75
CA LEU A 95 10.34 10.76 -2.91
C LEU A 95 9.43 11.61 -3.81
N VAL A 96 8.14 11.65 -3.51
CA VAL A 96 7.10 12.37 -4.26
C VAL A 96 6.38 13.39 -3.38
N LYS A 97 5.65 14.32 -4.01
CA LYS A 97 4.93 15.40 -3.30
C LYS A 97 3.42 15.33 -3.52
N LYS A 98 2.66 15.89 -2.59
CA LYS A 98 1.19 16.03 -2.75
C LYS A 98 0.84 16.73 -4.07
N GLY A 99 -0.12 16.16 -4.79
CA GLY A 99 -0.57 16.65 -6.10
C GLY A 99 0.20 16.07 -7.29
N GLU A 100 1.34 15.41 -7.06
CA GLU A 100 2.16 14.81 -8.12
C GLU A 100 1.43 13.64 -8.81
N LYS A 101 1.59 13.54 -10.15
CA LYS A 101 1.13 12.38 -10.91
C LYS A 101 2.23 11.33 -10.92
N ILE A 102 1.88 10.09 -10.61
CA ILE A 102 2.79 8.96 -10.55
C ILE A 102 2.34 7.87 -11.52
N LYS A 103 3.30 7.11 -12.04
CA LYS A 103 3.03 5.96 -12.91
C LYS A 103 3.19 4.67 -12.13
N GLN A 104 2.45 3.63 -12.51
CA GLN A 104 2.68 2.27 -12.01
C GLN A 104 4.16 1.89 -12.13
N GLY A 105 4.72 1.30 -11.08
CA GLY A 105 6.13 0.87 -11.02
C GLY A 105 7.13 2.00 -10.74
N GLN A 106 6.69 3.27 -10.71
CA GLN A 106 7.56 4.38 -10.31
C GLN A 106 7.92 4.23 -8.82
N VAL A 107 9.20 4.38 -8.48
CA VAL A 107 9.63 4.47 -7.07
C VAL A 107 9.10 5.78 -6.47
N VAL A 108 8.34 5.68 -5.39
CA VAL A 108 7.68 6.83 -4.75
C VAL A 108 8.12 7.04 -3.30
N ALA A 109 8.72 6.03 -2.68
CA ALA A 109 9.17 6.08 -1.30
C ALA A 109 10.23 5.00 -1.04
N LYS A 110 10.78 5.01 0.17
CA LYS A 110 11.58 3.92 0.73
C LYS A 110 10.93 3.42 2.02
N SER A 111 10.86 2.10 2.17
CA SER A 111 10.39 1.44 3.40
C SER A 111 11.26 1.83 4.60
N GLY A 112 10.76 1.62 5.80
CA GLY A 112 11.49 1.99 7.01
C GLY A 112 10.92 1.36 8.26
N ASN A 113 11.13 2.05 9.37
CA ASN A 113 10.67 1.66 10.69
C ASN A 113 10.21 2.88 11.50
N THR A 114 9.55 3.85 10.84
CA THR A 114 9.13 5.09 11.50
C THR A 114 7.74 4.98 12.13
N GLY A 115 7.46 5.80 13.15
CA GLY A 115 6.18 5.75 13.87
C GLY A 115 6.13 4.61 14.88
N LEU A 116 4.93 4.07 15.11
CA LEU A 116 4.71 2.93 15.99
C LEU A 116 4.89 1.64 15.20
N SER A 117 6.14 1.19 15.12
CA SER A 117 6.55 -0.02 14.40
C SER A 117 7.49 -0.85 15.27
N THR A 118 7.37 -2.18 15.22
CA THR A 118 8.19 -3.12 16.00
C THR A 118 9.43 -3.61 15.25
N GLY A 119 9.53 -3.35 13.95
CA GLY A 119 10.66 -3.70 13.11
C GLY A 119 10.49 -3.22 11.67
N PRO A 120 11.55 -3.24 10.84
CA PRO A 120 11.48 -2.75 9.47
C PRO A 120 10.44 -3.50 8.62
N HIS A 121 9.49 -2.75 8.05
CA HIS A 121 8.46 -3.28 7.16
C HIS A 121 7.81 -2.15 6.34
N LEU A 122 7.01 -2.55 5.35
CA LEU A 122 6.04 -1.67 4.70
C LEU A 122 4.64 -2.02 5.21
N HIS A 123 3.94 -1.04 5.76
CA HIS A 123 2.49 -1.14 5.96
C HIS A 123 1.76 -0.64 4.71
N TYR A 124 0.96 -1.51 4.10
CA TYR A 124 0.29 -1.30 2.82
C TYR A 124 -1.23 -1.40 2.96
N GLY A 125 -1.95 -0.30 2.74
CA GLY A 125 -3.41 -0.26 2.77
C GLY A 125 -4.03 -0.02 1.39
N ILE A 126 -5.19 -0.65 1.15
CA ILE A 126 -6.00 -0.41 -0.05
C ILE A 126 -7.41 -0.04 0.41
N TYR A 127 -7.96 1.03 -0.17
CA TYR A 127 -9.31 1.48 0.11
C TYR A 127 -10.06 1.74 -1.19
N ARG A 128 -11.38 1.56 -1.16
CA ARG A 128 -12.30 1.99 -2.21
C ARG A 128 -13.54 2.60 -1.58
N ASP A 129 -13.91 3.80 -2.02
CA ASP A 129 -15.05 4.56 -1.47
C ASP A 129 -15.01 4.68 0.07
N GLY A 130 -13.80 4.87 0.62
CA GLY A 130 -13.56 4.98 2.06
C GLY A 130 -13.58 3.65 2.84
N LYS A 131 -13.84 2.52 2.19
CA LYS A 131 -13.84 1.19 2.81
C LYS A 131 -12.48 0.53 2.63
N LEU A 132 -11.94 -0.01 3.73
CA LEU A 132 -10.75 -0.85 3.72
C LEU A 132 -11.02 -2.14 2.96
N LEU A 133 -10.11 -2.50 2.07
CA LEU A 133 -10.08 -3.76 1.33
C LEU A 133 -8.91 -4.59 1.83
N ASN A 134 -9.02 -5.92 1.74
CA ASN A 134 -7.92 -6.81 2.07
C ASN A 134 -6.84 -6.76 0.97
N PRO A 135 -5.62 -6.23 1.23
CA PRO A 135 -4.61 -6.08 0.19
C PRO A 135 -4.10 -7.40 -0.39
N MET A 136 -4.26 -8.52 0.34
CA MET A 136 -3.89 -9.85 -0.16
C MET A 136 -4.63 -10.25 -1.44
N GLU A 137 -5.85 -9.76 -1.65
CA GLU A 137 -6.64 -10.03 -2.87
C GLU A 137 -6.11 -9.28 -4.10
N TYR A 138 -5.17 -8.35 -3.90
CA TYR A 138 -4.67 -7.44 -4.92
C TYR A 138 -3.14 -7.56 -5.11
N LEU A 139 -2.49 -8.54 -4.48
CA LEU A 139 -1.09 -8.86 -4.73
C LEU A 139 -0.97 -9.94 -5.81
N PRO A 140 -0.02 -9.81 -6.76
CA PRO A 140 0.25 -10.89 -7.71
C PRO A 140 0.86 -12.12 -6.99
N GLU A 141 0.38 -13.33 -7.33
CA GLU A 141 0.69 -14.62 -6.68
C GLU A 141 2.18 -14.93 -6.43
N ARG A 142 3.11 -14.29 -7.15
CA ARG A 142 4.55 -14.58 -7.10
C ARG A 142 5.41 -13.51 -6.42
N ALA A 143 4.83 -12.40 -5.97
CA ALA A 143 5.63 -11.26 -5.51
C ALA A 143 5.85 -11.20 -3.99
N THR A 144 5.06 -11.94 -3.22
CA THR A 144 5.16 -11.98 -1.76
C THR A 144 4.94 -13.40 -1.27
N GLU A 145 5.92 -13.94 -0.54
CA GLU A 145 5.75 -15.22 0.14
C GLU A 145 4.95 -15.01 1.43
N LYS A 146 3.94 -15.85 1.65
CA LYS A 146 3.28 -15.95 2.95
C LYS A 146 4.04 -17.00 3.77
N VAL A 147 4.55 -16.60 4.94
CA VAL A 147 5.12 -17.53 5.93
C VAL A 147 4.03 -18.21 6.74
#